data_AF-A0A1C5MEG1-F1
#
_entry.id   AF-A0A1C5MEG1-F1
#
_cell.length_a   1.000
_cell.length_b   1.000
_cell.length_c   1.000
_cell.angle_alpha   90.00
_cell.angle_beta   90.00
_cell.angle_gamma   90.00
#
_symmetry.space_group_name_H-M   'P 1'
#
loop_
_entity.id
_entity.type
_entity.pdbx_description
1 polymer ?
#
loop_
_entity_poly.entity_id
_entity_poly.type
_entity_poly.pdbx_seq_one_letter_code
_entity_poly.pdbx_strand_id
1 'polypeptide(L)'
;MSNKEKLLWCIYAGVLILLFLMSSTDLIIKEKKVEILPISVIIEDASDDYYVNFKKGMEMAAEEFHGDVSFITLYATNDQEQQMELVQREIRDGAKAIILSPVNEAETVMALDAMSPNCPIILLGAPVPSESVVDTIAADSFGMGQMAARAVTAQAPSDVPVYLFTEGLSYGDNTNVYDGVRSVLDDHGFTYRLVEKRTDDTYRQAIEETVYPGDGRITVIALDTQSLNEVNQIVDGSTVYQAHVAGLYGVGSTTSILGGLDKGIIDGLAAYNQFDMGYLSVKRAVEAIQGSRQRKQTQLDAVYVNKENMWDKQYEKMFYPIE
;
A
#
# COMPACT_ATOMS: atom_id res chain seq x y z
N MET A 1 -5.42 -45.25 -62.81
CA MET A 1 -4.91 -43.88 -62.59
C MET A 1 -3.89 -43.53 -63.66
N SER A 2 -4.13 -42.44 -64.39
CA SER A 2 -3.21 -41.90 -65.37
C SER A 2 -1.92 -41.39 -64.70
N ASN A 3 -0.78 -41.41 -65.39
CA ASN A 3 0.48 -40.85 -64.87
C ASN A 3 0.34 -39.38 -64.44
N LYS A 4 -0.61 -38.63 -65.03
CA LYS A 4 -0.93 -37.25 -64.66
C LYS A 4 -1.63 -37.14 -63.30
N GLU A 5 -2.49 -38.10 -62.95
CA GLU A 5 -3.19 -38.13 -61.66
C GLU A 5 -2.23 -38.48 -60.52
N LYS A 6 -1.32 -39.43 -60.75
CA LYS A 6 -0.27 -39.77 -59.77
C LYS A 6 0.64 -38.58 -59.48
N LEU A 7 1.01 -37.82 -60.52
CA LEU A 7 1.81 -36.61 -60.37
C LEU A 7 1.08 -35.54 -59.54
N LEU A 8 -0.22 -35.33 -59.79
CA LEU A 8 -1.06 -34.42 -59.01
C LEU A 8 -1.14 -34.82 -57.53
N TRP A 9 -1.33 -36.11 -57.24
CA TRP A 9 -1.34 -36.62 -55.86
C TRP A 9 0.01 -36.44 -55.15
N CYS A 10 1.14 -36.65 -55.85
CA CYS A 10 2.47 -36.42 -55.30
C CYS A 10 2.72 -34.94 -55.00
N ILE A 11 2.29 -34.02 -55.88
CA ILE A 11 2.41 -32.58 -55.65
C ILE A 11 1.54 -32.17 -54.45
N TYR A 12 0.32 -32.67 -54.37
CA TYR A 12 -0.60 -32.37 -53.28
C TYR A 12 -0.04 -32.85 -51.92
N ALA A 13 0.52 -34.07 -51.87
CA ALA A 13 1.20 -34.58 -50.69
C ALA A 13 2.42 -33.73 -50.31
N GLY A 14 3.21 -33.27 -51.30
CA GLY A 14 4.34 -32.37 -51.07
C GLY A 14 3.93 -31.02 -50.48
N VAL A 15 2.84 -30.43 -50.99
CA VAL A 15 2.28 -29.18 -50.45
C VAL A 15 1.76 -29.37 -49.02
N LEU A 16 1.08 -30.47 -48.72
CA LEU A 16 0.61 -30.77 -47.37
C LEU A 16 1.77 -30.97 -46.39
N ILE A 17 2.84 -31.64 -46.80
CA ILE A 17 4.05 -31.80 -45.98
C ILE A 17 4.74 -30.45 -45.75
N LEU A 18 4.81 -29.59 -46.77
CA LEU A 18 5.36 -28.25 -46.64
C LEU A 18 4.54 -27.39 -45.68
N LEU A 19 3.21 -27.40 -45.80
CA LEU A 19 2.31 -26.68 -44.90
C LEU A 19 2.40 -27.22 -43.47
N PHE A 20 2.51 -28.54 -43.30
CA PHE A 20 2.74 -29.15 -42.00
C PHE A 20 4.06 -28.69 -41.39
N LEU A 21 5.16 -28.71 -42.16
CA LEU A 21 6.47 -28.24 -41.69
C LEU A 21 6.47 -26.74 -41.37
N MET A 22 5.82 -25.93 -42.18
CA MET A 22 5.69 -24.49 -41.94
C MET A 22 4.78 -24.17 -40.74
N SER A 23 3.81 -25.04 -40.44
CA SER A 23 2.95 -24.94 -39.24
C SER A 23 3.62 -25.54 -37.99
N SER A 24 4.48 -26.55 -38.14
CA SER A 24 5.15 -27.24 -37.04
C SER A 24 6.47 -26.59 -36.64
N THR A 25 6.97 -25.67 -37.46
CA THR A 25 8.12 -24.82 -37.14
C THR A 25 7.62 -23.41 -36.92
N ASP A 26 8.26 -22.65 -36.02
CA ASP A 26 7.95 -21.24 -35.72
C ASP A 26 8.25 -20.29 -36.91
N LEU A 27 8.13 -20.76 -38.16
CA LEU A 27 8.40 -20.01 -39.38
C LEU A 27 7.25 -19.05 -39.76
N ILE A 28 6.00 -19.40 -39.43
CA ILE A 28 4.81 -18.58 -39.77
C ILE A 28 4.34 -17.75 -38.56
N ILE A 29 4.34 -18.33 -37.36
CA ILE A 29 3.93 -17.66 -36.12
C ILE A 29 5.10 -17.74 -35.15
N LYS A 30 5.95 -16.71 -35.12
CA LYS A 30 6.84 -16.51 -33.98
C LYS A 30 5.97 -16.08 -32.81
N GLU A 31 5.56 -17.02 -31.97
CA GLU A 31 5.14 -16.64 -30.63
C GLU A 31 6.30 -15.86 -30.00
N LYS A 32 6.07 -14.58 -29.73
CA LYS A 32 6.99 -13.80 -28.91
C LYS A 32 7.05 -14.56 -27.59
N LYS A 33 8.17 -15.20 -27.28
CA LYS A 33 8.38 -15.78 -25.94
C LYS A 33 8.08 -14.66 -24.95
N VAL A 34 6.98 -14.79 -24.23
CA VAL A 34 6.63 -13.85 -23.17
C VAL A 34 7.70 -14.03 -22.11
N GLU A 35 8.61 -13.06 -22.01
CA GLU A 35 9.65 -13.06 -21.00
C GLU A 35 8.95 -12.74 -19.69
N ILE A 36 8.76 -13.76 -18.85
CA ILE A 36 8.21 -13.59 -17.51
C ILE A 36 9.17 -12.72 -16.71
N LEU A 37 8.68 -11.61 -16.17
CA LEU A 37 9.48 -10.64 -15.43
C LEU A 37 9.33 -10.89 -13.92
N PRO A 38 10.28 -11.54 -13.24
CA PRO A 38 10.20 -11.72 -11.79
C PRO A 38 10.36 -10.37 -11.09
N ILE A 39 9.36 -9.98 -10.31
CA ILE A 39 9.30 -8.74 -9.55
C ILE A 39 9.03 -9.11 -8.10
N SER A 40 9.87 -8.64 -7.18
CA SER A 40 9.66 -8.89 -5.75
C SER A 40 9.09 -7.63 -5.10
N VAL A 41 7.99 -7.79 -4.36
CA VAL A 41 7.40 -6.76 -3.52
C VAL A 41 7.75 -7.09 -2.08
N ILE A 42 8.44 -6.18 -1.40
CA ILE A 42 8.84 -6.33 0.00
C ILE A 42 8.17 -5.23 0.80
N ILE A 43 7.45 -5.60 1.86
CA ILE A 43 6.78 -4.65 2.76
C ILE A 43 7.47 -4.57 4.12
N GLU A 44 7.11 -3.56 4.91
CA GLU A 44 7.61 -3.28 6.27
C GLU A 44 6.95 -4.13 7.36
N ASP A 45 5.93 -4.90 7.00
CA ASP A 45 5.10 -5.64 7.96
C ASP A 45 5.37 -7.16 7.93
N ALA A 46 5.09 -7.83 9.04
CA ALA A 46 5.18 -9.28 9.18
C ALA A 46 3.94 -10.03 8.63
N SER A 47 2.85 -9.30 8.37
CA SER A 47 1.61 -9.80 7.77
C SER A 47 1.19 -8.98 6.56
N ASP A 48 0.41 -9.57 5.65
CA ASP A 48 -0.13 -8.89 4.47
C ASP A 48 -1.59 -8.42 4.66
N ASP A 49 -2.13 -8.50 5.88
CA ASP A 49 -3.52 -8.16 6.21
C ASP A 49 -3.92 -6.72 5.83
N TYR A 50 -2.97 -5.78 5.85
CA TYR A 50 -3.16 -4.37 5.48
C TYR A 50 -2.99 -4.09 3.98
N TYR A 51 -2.58 -5.10 3.21
CA TYR A 51 -2.19 -4.99 1.80
C TYR A 51 -3.14 -5.74 0.85
N VAL A 52 -4.33 -6.18 1.32
CA VAL A 52 -5.29 -6.95 0.51
C VAL A 52 -5.67 -6.23 -0.79
N ASN A 53 -6.08 -4.96 -0.73
CA ASN A 53 -6.46 -4.21 -1.93
C ASN A 53 -5.26 -3.85 -2.81
N PHE A 54 -4.10 -3.61 -2.19
CA PHE A 54 -2.83 -3.43 -2.90
C PHE A 54 -2.48 -4.68 -3.73
N LYS A 55 -2.57 -5.87 -3.14
CA LYS A 55 -2.30 -7.15 -3.80
C LYS A 55 -3.22 -7.38 -4.99
N LYS A 56 -4.51 -7.06 -4.89
CA LYS A 56 -5.44 -7.13 -6.03
C LYS A 56 -4.99 -6.27 -7.22
N GLY A 57 -4.57 -5.03 -6.95
CA GLY A 57 -4.07 -4.13 -8.00
C GLY A 57 -2.78 -4.65 -8.63
N MET A 58 -1.87 -5.14 -7.78
CA MET A 58 -0.62 -5.78 -8.18
C MET A 58 -0.85 -7.02 -9.05
N GLU A 59 -1.78 -7.90 -8.68
CA GLU A 59 -2.15 -9.11 -9.42
C GLU A 59 -2.74 -8.76 -10.80
N MET A 60 -3.64 -7.78 -10.87
CA MET A 60 -4.18 -7.30 -12.14
C MET A 60 -3.08 -6.78 -13.08
N ALA A 61 -2.15 -5.97 -12.54
CA ALA A 61 -1.02 -5.49 -13.32
C ALA A 61 -0.05 -6.62 -13.72
N ALA A 62 0.17 -7.61 -12.85
CA ALA A 62 1.01 -8.76 -13.14
C ALA A 62 0.46 -9.55 -14.33
N GLU A 63 -0.86 -9.78 -14.39
CA GLU A 63 -1.54 -10.41 -15.52
C GLU A 63 -1.42 -9.59 -16.81
N GLU A 64 -1.69 -8.28 -16.74
CA GLU A 64 -1.66 -7.37 -17.89
C GLU A 64 -0.25 -7.23 -18.49
N PHE A 65 0.77 -7.14 -17.63
CA PHE A 65 2.15 -6.88 -18.04
C PHE A 65 3.06 -8.11 -18.05
N HIS A 66 2.50 -9.31 -17.83
CA HIS A 66 3.22 -10.58 -17.78
C HIS A 66 4.36 -10.59 -16.73
N GLY A 67 4.12 -9.94 -15.59
CA GLY A 67 4.99 -9.98 -14.43
C GLY A 67 4.73 -11.23 -13.59
N ASP A 68 5.78 -11.80 -13.02
CA ASP A 68 5.68 -12.83 -11.97
C ASP A 68 6.02 -12.16 -10.65
N VAL A 69 5.01 -11.90 -9.84
CA VAL A 69 5.14 -11.05 -8.66
C VAL A 69 5.20 -11.89 -7.38
N SER A 70 6.29 -11.77 -6.65
CA SER A 70 6.47 -12.37 -5.32
C SER A 70 6.20 -11.34 -4.24
N PHE A 71 5.19 -11.55 -3.40
CA PHE A 71 4.88 -10.68 -2.26
C PHE A 71 5.53 -11.21 -0.98
N ILE A 72 6.35 -10.39 -0.32
CA ILE A 72 7.26 -10.81 0.75
C ILE A 72 7.04 -9.93 1.98
N THR A 73 6.78 -10.58 3.11
CA THR A 73 6.66 -9.97 4.43
C THR A 73 7.94 -10.16 5.24
N LEU A 74 8.07 -9.37 6.31
CA LEU A 74 9.14 -9.53 7.31
C LEU A 74 8.80 -10.69 8.28
N TYR A 75 9.75 -11.00 9.17
CA TYR A 75 9.54 -11.93 10.29
C TYR A 75 9.07 -11.15 11.52
N ALA A 76 9.54 -9.92 11.67
CA ALA A 76 9.09 -8.95 12.66
C ALA A 76 8.75 -7.63 11.97
N THR A 77 7.63 -7.03 12.36
CA THR A 77 7.19 -5.73 11.85
C THR A 77 8.25 -4.67 12.14
N ASN A 78 8.50 -3.78 11.17
CA ASN A 78 9.44 -2.67 11.28
C ASN A 78 10.91 -3.09 11.54
N ASP A 79 11.33 -4.27 11.07
CA ASP A 79 12.74 -4.70 11.12
C ASP A 79 13.52 -4.23 9.87
N GLN A 80 14.19 -3.08 10.00
CA GLN A 80 14.94 -2.45 8.90
C GLN A 80 16.14 -3.29 8.41
N GLU A 81 16.84 -3.97 9.33
CA GLU A 81 18.00 -4.81 8.97
C GLU A 81 17.52 -6.02 8.17
N GLN A 82 16.50 -6.70 8.68
CA GLN A 82 15.89 -7.83 7.99
C GLN A 82 15.35 -7.42 6.61
N GLN A 83 14.68 -6.27 6.50
CA GLN A 83 14.14 -5.81 5.22
C GLN A 83 15.24 -5.67 4.16
N MET A 84 16.41 -5.14 4.54
CA MET A 84 17.53 -4.99 3.61
C MET A 84 18.19 -6.33 3.26
N GLU A 85 18.23 -7.29 4.18
CA GLU A 85 18.68 -8.66 3.88
C GLU A 85 17.77 -9.34 2.85
N LEU A 86 16.45 -9.15 2.97
CA LEU A 86 15.47 -9.67 2.01
C LEU A 86 15.63 -9.01 0.64
N VAL A 87 15.81 -7.68 0.58
CA VAL A 87 16.09 -6.97 -0.68
C VAL A 87 17.32 -7.58 -1.37
N GLN A 88 18.42 -7.78 -0.64
CA GLN A 88 19.62 -8.38 -1.21
C GLN A 88 19.40 -9.83 -1.67
N ARG A 89 18.61 -10.61 -0.93
CA ARG A 89 18.26 -11.99 -1.30
C ARG A 89 17.51 -12.02 -2.62
N GLU A 90 16.44 -11.25 -2.75
CA GLU A 90 15.61 -11.21 -3.96
C GLU A 90 16.39 -10.77 -5.20
N ILE A 91 17.28 -9.79 -5.04
CA ILE A 91 18.20 -9.37 -6.11
C ILE A 91 19.12 -10.52 -6.54
N ARG A 92 19.68 -11.27 -5.58
CA ARG A 92 20.54 -12.44 -5.87
C ARG A 92 19.75 -13.58 -6.53
N ASP A 93 18.50 -13.77 -6.13
CA ASP A 93 17.62 -14.83 -6.63
C ASP A 93 17.04 -14.51 -8.02
N GLY A 94 17.32 -13.31 -8.55
CA GLY A 94 17.11 -12.96 -9.95
C GLY A 94 15.96 -12.00 -10.21
N ALA A 95 15.44 -11.32 -9.18
CA ALA A 95 14.43 -10.28 -9.33
C ALA A 95 14.88 -9.22 -10.34
N LYS A 96 14.02 -8.95 -11.33
CA LYS A 96 14.25 -7.92 -12.37
C LYS A 96 13.87 -6.53 -11.89
N ALA A 97 13.04 -6.41 -10.86
CA ALA A 97 12.75 -5.18 -10.16
C ALA A 97 12.36 -5.49 -8.71
N ILE A 98 12.54 -4.53 -7.82
CA ILE A 98 12.02 -4.58 -6.46
C ILE A 98 11.02 -3.43 -6.29
N ILE A 99 9.86 -3.74 -5.73
CA ILE A 99 8.92 -2.75 -5.19
C ILE A 99 9.07 -2.83 -3.67
N LEU A 100 9.33 -1.69 -3.02
CA LEU A 100 9.69 -1.66 -1.62
C LEU A 100 8.81 -0.66 -0.87
N SER A 101 8.08 -1.15 0.12
CA SER A 101 7.50 -0.31 1.17
C SER A 101 8.49 -0.24 2.33
N PRO A 102 9.17 0.88 2.54
CA PRO A 102 10.29 0.99 3.48
C PRO A 102 9.80 0.97 4.93
N VAL A 103 10.57 0.32 5.81
CA VAL A 103 10.39 0.48 7.28
C VAL A 103 10.66 1.94 7.68
N ASN A 104 11.80 2.47 7.24
CA ASN A 104 12.18 3.87 7.35
C ASN A 104 12.74 4.35 6.01
N GLU A 105 12.17 5.40 5.43
CA GLU A 105 12.50 5.87 4.08
C GLU A 105 13.97 6.32 3.98
N ALA A 106 14.45 7.07 4.97
CA ALA A 106 15.79 7.65 4.96
C ALA A 106 16.87 6.57 5.10
N GLU A 107 16.71 5.67 6.08
CA GLU A 107 17.64 4.55 6.28
C GLU A 107 17.63 3.57 5.11
N THR A 108 16.44 3.29 4.56
CA THR A 108 16.27 2.44 3.37
C THR A 108 17.01 3.01 2.16
N VAL A 109 16.80 4.30 1.86
CA VAL A 109 17.48 4.94 0.72
C VAL A 109 19.00 4.96 0.91
N MET A 110 19.48 5.26 2.12
CA MET A 110 20.90 5.20 2.43
C MET A 110 21.49 3.79 2.20
N ALA A 111 20.77 2.74 2.62
CA ALA A 111 21.19 1.36 2.42
C ALA A 111 21.18 0.95 0.94
N LEU A 112 20.16 1.36 0.19
CA LEU A 112 20.04 1.10 -1.25
C LEU A 112 21.18 1.77 -2.03
N ASP A 113 21.48 3.04 -1.75
CA ASP A 113 22.57 3.77 -2.42
C ASP A 113 23.94 3.18 -2.09
N ALA A 114 24.17 2.76 -0.84
CA ALA A 114 25.38 2.05 -0.45
C ALA A 114 25.53 0.68 -1.14
N MET A 115 24.43 -0.04 -1.34
CA MET A 115 24.41 -1.35 -2.00
C MET A 115 24.55 -1.24 -3.52
N SER A 116 24.03 -0.18 -4.13
CA SER A 116 23.99 0.05 -5.58
C SER A 116 23.37 -1.14 -6.35
N PRO A 117 22.07 -1.42 -6.16
CA PRO A 117 21.39 -2.57 -6.76
C PRO A 117 21.48 -2.56 -8.29
N ASN A 118 21.59 -3.76 -8.88
CA ASN A 118 21.71 -3.92 -10.33
C ASN A 118 20.35 -3.97 -11.05
N CYS A 119 19.25 -3.92 -10.32
CA CYS A 119 17.89 -3.89 -10.82
C CYS A 119 17.16 -2.61 -10.34
N PRO A 120 16.15 -2.14 -11.09
CA PRO A 120 15.33 -1.00 -10.69
C PRO A 120 14.59 -1.22 -9.37
N ILE A 121 14.61 -0.21 -8.50
CA ILE A 121 13.83 -0.14 -7.26
C ILE A 121 12.71 0.89 -7.41
N ILE A 122 11.47 0.48 -7.12
CA ILE A 122 10.30 1.33 -7.00
C ILE A 122 9.99 1.47 -5.52
N LEU A 123 9.97 2.70 -5.00
CA LEU A 123 9.70 2.96 -3.58
C LEU A 123 8.22 3.32 -3.38
N LEU A 124 7.59 2.78 -2.35
CA LEU A 124 6.27 3.19 -1.87
C LEU A 124 6.46 4.15 -0.68
N GLY A 125 5.66 5.21 -0.58
CA GLY A 125 5.79 6.23 0.47
C GLY A 125 6.52 7.49 0.01
N ALA A 126 6.86 8.38 0.94
CA ALA A 126 7.38 9.70 0.60
C ALA A 126 8.68 9.67 -0.25
N PRO A 127 8.82 10.62 -1.21
CA PRO A 127 10.02 10.71 -2.03
C PRO A 127 11.22 11.18 -1.20
N VAL A 128 12.24 10.33 -1.12
CA VAL A 128 13.57 10.67 -0.58
C VAL A 128 14.59 10.70 -1.72
N PRO A 129 15.47 11.72 -1.80
CA PRO A 129 16.52 11.76 -2.83
C PRO A 129 17.40 10.51 -2.81
N SER A 130 17.45 9.79 -3.93
CA SER A 130 18.22 8.56 -4.10
C SER A 130 18.80 8.45 -5.51
N GLU A 131 19.96 7.80 -5.62
CA GLU A 131 20.52 7.41 -6.92
C GLU A 131 19.96 6.07 -7.43
N SER A 132 19.61 5.18 -6.51
CA SER A 132 19.18 3.80 -6.76
C SER A 132 17.68 3.65 -7.00
N VAL A 133 16.85 4.54 -6.44
CA VAL A 133 15.39 4.52 -6.64
C VAL A 133 15.04 5.15 -8.00
N VAL A 134 14.26 4.42 -8.80
CA VAL A 134 13.92 4.82 -10.18
C VAL A 134 12.57 5.52 -10.26
N ASP A 135 11.63 5.18 -9.38
CA ASP A 135 10.30 5.79 -9.30
C ASP A 135 9.80 5.70 -7.85
N THR A 136 8.89 6.60 -7.49
CA THR A 136 8.26 6.62 -6.17
C THR A 136 6.75 6.81 -6.33
N ILE A 137 5.97 6.01 -5.61
CA ILE A 137 4.52 6.12 -5.55
C ILE A 137 4.13 6.41 -4.09
N ALA A 138 3.63 7.61 -3.85
CA ALA A 138 3.30 8.10 -2.52
C ALA A 138 1.81 8.45 -2.42
N ALA A 139 1.21 8.31 -1.24
CA ALA A 139 -0.06 8.95 -0.93
C ALA A 139 0.18 10.38 -0.45
N ASP A 140 -0.83 11.26 -0.52
CA ASP A 140 -0.78 12.58 0.12
C ASP A 140 -0.92 12.48 1.65
N SER A 141 0.10 11.95 2.32
CA SER A 141 0.10 11.67 3.75
C SER A 141 -0.04 12.93 4.61
N PHE A 142 0.57 14.04 4.19
CA PHE A 142 0.34 15.35 4.82
C PHE A 142 -1.12 15.80 4.68
N GLY A 143 -1.68 15.71 3.48
CA GLY A 143 -3.09 16.00 3.23
C GLY A 143 -4.05 15.12 4.02
N MET A 144 -3.76 13.82 4.16
CA MET A 144 -4.53 12.90 5.00
C MET A 144 -4.56 13.35 6.47
N GLY A 145 -3.40 13.75 7.01
CA GLY A 145 -3.32 14.32 8.36
C GLY A 145 -4.17 15.59 8.51
N GLN A 146 -4.12 16.49 7.53
CA GLN A 146 -4.97 17.68 7.52
C GLN A 146 -6.46 17.33 7.46
N MET A 147 -6.86 16.33 6.66
CA MET A 147 -8.25 15.90 6.54
C MET A 147 -8.78 15.36 7.88
N ALA A 148 -8.03 14.47 8.54
CA ALA A 148 -8.41 13.91 9.84
C ALA A 148 -8.52 15.01 10.92
N ALA A 149 -7.54 15.93 10.99
CA ALA A 149 -7.57 17.02 11.96
C ALA A 149 -8.69 18.02 11.70
N ARG A 150 -8.99 18.36 10.43
CA ARG A 150 -10.12 19.25 10.09
C ARG A 150 -11.44 18.66 10.54
N ALA A 151 -11.61 17.34 10.39
CA ALA A 151 -12.80 16.66 10.88
C ALA A 151 -12.95 16.79 12.41
N VAL A 152 -11.85 16.61 13.15
CA VAL A 152 -11.81 16.85 14.61
C VAL A 152 -12.19 18.30 14.93
N THR A 153 -11.59 19.30 14.28
CA THR A 153 -11.91 20.72 14.58
C THR A 153 -13.36 21.10 14.26
N ALA A 154 -14.01 20.37 13.35
CA ALA A 154 -15.39 20.64 12.94
C ALA A 154 -16.43 19.94 13.83
N GLN A 155 -16.09 18.78 14.41
CA GLN A 155 -17.06 17.88 15.05
C GLN A 155 -16.77 17.64 16.54
N ALA A 156 -15.50 17.68 16.95
CA ALA A 156 -15.11 17.40 18.32
C ALA A 156 -15.20 18.66 19.21
N PRO A 157 -15.58 18.51 20.49
CA PRO A 157 -15.54 19.60 21.44
C PRO A 157 -14.10 20.10 21.66
N SER A 158 -13.88 21.41 21.58
CA SER A 158 -12.54 22.02 21.69
C SER A 158 -11.90 21.89 23.08
N ASP A 159 -12.68 21.57 24.10
CA ASP A 159 -12.24 21.33 25.48
C ASP A 159 -11.80 19.88 25.74
N VAL A 160 -12.05 18.97 24.78
CA VAL A 160 -11.62 17.57 24.85
C VAL A 160 -10.22 17.43 24.25
N PRO A 161 -9.23 16.93 25.01
CA PRO A 161 -7.87 16.76 24.50
C PRO A 161 -7.81 15.72 23.37
N VAL A 162 -6.92 15.96 22.41
CA VAL A 162 -6.72 15.06 21.26
C VAL A 162 -5.52 14.15 21.51
N TYR A 163 -5.70 12.85 21.35
CA TYR A 163 -4.64 11.86 21.45
C TYR A 163 -4.26 11.40 20.04
N LEU A 164 -2.97 11.50 19.72
CA LEU A 164 -2.41 11.12 18.42
C LEU A 164 -1.72 9.77 18.58
N PHE A 165 -2.27 8.71 18.00
CA PHE A 165 -1.77 7.34 18.17
C PHE A 165 -1.04 6.88 16.91
N THR A 166 0.13 6.27 17.07
CA THR A 166 0.95 5.79 15.96
C THR A 166 1.88 4.65 16.36
N GLU A 167 2.17 3.73 15.43
CA GLU A 167 3.18 2.68 15.65
C GLU A 167 4.59 3.27 15.88
N GLY A 168 4.81 4.50 15.42
CA GLY A 168 6.04 5.27 15.63
C GLY A 168 6.21 6.30 14.53
N LEU A 169 6.66 7.51 14.86
CA LEU A 169 6.82 8.59 13.87
C LEU A 169 7.89 8.29 12.82
N SER A 170 8.89 7.49 13.17
CA SER A 170 9.98 7.10 12.28
C SER A 170 9.61 6.02 11.27
N TYR A 171 8.39 5.46 11.34
CA TYR A 171 7.96 4.40 10.45
C TYR A 171 7.07 4.94 9.35
N GLY A 172 7.38 4.56 8.11
CA GLY A 172 6.66 5.02 6.92
C GLY A 172 6.40 6.52 6.90
N ASP A 173 5.21 6.88 6.41
CA ASP A 173 4.80 8.28 6.27
C ASP A 173 4.25 8.93 7.55
N ASN A 174 4.40 8.31 8.72
CA ASN A 174 3.75 8.74 9.96
C ASN A 174 4.14 10.16 10.39
N THR A 175 5.39 10.56 10.15
CA THR A 175 5.83 11.94 10.37
C THR A 175 5.06 12.94 9.49
N ASN A 176 4.81 12.62 8.23
CA ASN A 176 4.06 13.50 7.31
C ASN A 176 2.60 13.64 7.73
N VAL A 177 1.96 12.54 8.14
CA VAL A 177 0.59 12.57 8.69
C VAL A 177 0.54 13.41 9.96
N TYR A 178 1.50 13.20 10.88
CA TYR A 178 1.63 13.96 12.12
C TYR A 178 1.74 15.47 11.86
N ASP A 179 2.63 15.88 10.95
CA ASP A 179 2.81 17.29 10.59
C ASP A 179 1.55 17.88 9.95
N GLY A 180 0.85 17.10 9.13
CA GLY A 180 -0.46 17.46 8.57
C GLY A 180 -1.50 17.73 9.66
N VAL A 181 -1.62 16.81 10.62
CA VAL A 181 -2.52 16.96 11.77
C VAL A 181 -2.16 18.22 12.57
N ARG A 182 -0.89 18.37 12.89
CA ARG A 182 -0.36 19.45 13.72
C ARG A 182 -0.62 20.82 13.09
N SER A 183 -0.44 20.93 11.77
CA SER A 183 -0.70 22.17 11.02
C SER A 183 -2.14 22.70 11.20
N VAL A 184 -3.11 21.82 11.44
CA VAL A 184 -4.51 22.20 11.62
C VAL A 184 -4.86 22.42 13.09
N LEU A 185 -4.39 21.53 13.97
CA LEU A 185 -4.69 21.62 15.41
C LEU A 185 -4.03 22.83 16.06
N ASP A 186 -2.78 23.14 15.70
CA ASP A 186 -2.06 24.32 16.21
C ASP A 186 -2.80 25.62 15.84
N ASP A 187 -3.28 25.73 14.59
CA ASP A 187 -4.03 26.89 14.08
C ASP A 187 -5.37 27.12 14.81
N HIS A 188 -5.97 26.05 15.35
CA HIS A 188 -7.26 26.11 16.06
C HIS A 188 -7.11 26.06 17.59
N GLY A 189 -5.89 25.98 18.12
CA GLY A 189 -5.60 26.02 19.55
C GLY A 189 -5.99 24.75 20.32
N PHE A 190 -6.06 23.60 19.65
CA PHE A 190 -6.32 22.31 20.30
C PHE A 190 -5.08 21.84 21.07
N THR A 191 -5.30 21.23 22.25
CA THR A 191 -4.24 20.51 22.96
C THR A 191 -4.20 19.06 22.51
N TYR A 192 -3.00 18.55 22.27
CA TYR A 192 -2.82 17.16 21.89
C TYR A 192 -1.62 16.49 22.55
N ARG A 193 -1.69 15.16 22.66
CA ARG A 193 -0.63 14.28 23.17
C ARG A 193 -0.34 13.21 22.14
N LEU A 194 0.92 13.08 21.74
CA LEU A 194 1.41 11.96 20.94
C LEU A 194 1.61 10.73 21.83
N VAL A 195 1.17 9.57 21.35
CA VAL A 195 1.34 8.26 21.97
C VAL A 195 1.87 7.30 20.90
N GLU A 196 3.18 7.09 20.92
CA GLU A 196 3.85 6.08 20.08
C GLU A 196 3.79 4.71 20.76
N LYS A 197 3.47 3.67 19.99
CA LYS A 197 3.37 2.30 20.51
C LYS A 197 4.71 1.80 21.05
N ARG A 198 4.64 1.13 22.19
CA ARG A 198 5.79 0.45 22.83
C ARG A 198 5.52 -1.01 23.12
N THR A 199 4.25 -1.32 23.38
CA THR A 199 3.70 -2.65 23.67
C THR A 199 2.27 -2.72 23.13
N ASP A 200 1.72 -3.93 23.03
CA ASP A 200 0.33 -4.17 22.57
C ASP A 200 -0.74 -3.54 23.48
N ASP A 201 -0.38 -3.13 24.70
CA ASP A 201 -1.31 -2.48 25.64
C ASP A 201 -1.21 -0.94 25.62
N THR A 202 -0.32 -0.36 24.82
CA THR A 202 0.00 1.08 24.89
C THR A 202 -1.25 1.96 24.68
N TYR A 203 -2.03 1.70 23.64
CA TYR A 203 -3.24 2.47 23.34
C TYR A 203 -4.35 2.23 24.36
N ARG A 204 -4.51 0.98 24.82
CA ARG A 204 -5.47 0.64 25.87
C ARG A 204 -5.16 1.39 27.15
N GLN A 205 -3.91 1.39 27.60
CA GLN A 205 -3.47 2.09 28.80
C GLN A 205 -3.69 3.60 28.66
N ALA A 206 -3.37 4.19 27.50
CA ALA A 206 -3.61 5.62 27.24
C ALA A 206 -5.09 5.99 27.30
N ILE A 207 -5.99 5.11 26.82
CA ILE A 207 -7.45 5.29 26.97
C ILE A 207 -7.85 5.13 28.44
N GLU A 208 -7.36 4.10 29.14
CA GLU A 208 -7.70 3.83 30.55
C GLU A 208 -7.28 4.95 31.51
N GLU A 209 -6.16 5.64 31.25
CA GLU A 209 -5.73 6.84 31.99
C GLU A 209 -6.81 7.95 31.99
N THR A 210 -7.72 7.94 31.02
CA THR A 210 -8.81 8.92 30.90
C THR A 210 -10.09 8.48 31.61
N VAL A 211 -10.23 7.16 31.83
CA VAL A 211 -11.37 6.50 32.49
C VAL A 211 -11.17 6.45 34.02
N TYR A 212 -9.93 6.31 34.48
CA TYR A 212 -9.61 6.24 35.92
C TYR A 212 -8.44 7.19 36.26
N PRO A 213 -8.57 8.07 37.28
CA PRO A 213 -9.61 8.17 38.31
C PRO A 213 -10.75 9.19 38.05
N GLY A 214 -11.05 9.54 36.79
CA GLY A 214 -12.06 10.58 36.49
C GLY A 214 -12.90 10.32 35.24
N ASP A 215 -13.89 11.19 34.98
CA ASP A 215 -14.81 11.10 33.83
C ASP A 215 -14.27 11.83 32.59
N GLY A 216 -12.95 11.76 32.36
CA GLY A 216 -12.29 12.43 31.26
C GLY A 216 -12.72 11.83 29.91
N ARG A 217 -12.82 12.66 28.88
CA ARG A 217 -12.99 12.17 27.51
C ARG A 217 -11.78 12.56 26.68
N ILE A 218 -11.50 11.80 25.63
CA ILE A 218 -10.50 12.10 24.62
C ILE A 218 -11.09 12.00 23.22
N THR A 219 -10.52 12.76 22.29
CA THR A 219 -10.69 12.51 20.86
C THR A 219 -9.42 11.84 20.36
N VAL A 220 -9.52 10.79 19.55
CA VAL A 220 -8.35 10.07 19.02
C VAL A 220 -8.20 10.37 17.54
N ILE A 221 -6.97 10.65 17.11
CA ILE A 221 -6.54 10.59 15.71
C ILE A 221 -5.45 9.54 15.61
N ALA A 222 -5.73 8.42 14.93
CA ALA A 222 -4.73 7.43 14.60
C ALA A 222 -4.01 7.82 13.30
N LEU A 223 -2.68 7.89 13.34
CA LEU A 223 -1.86 8.43 12.26
C LEU A 223 -1.57 7.39 11.16
N ASP A 224 -1.78 6.12 11.46
CA ASP A 224 -1.55 4.99 10.55
C ASP A 224 -2.65 3.93 10.65
N THR A 225 -2.64 3.02 9.67
CA THR A 225 -3.69 2.01 9.48
C THR A 225 -3.71 1.01 10.64
N GLN A 226 -2.54 0.57 11.11
CA GLN A 226 -2.39 -0.36 12.22
C GLN A 226 -2.98 0.23 13.51
N SER A 227 -2.63 1.46 13.83
CA SER A 227 -3.10 2.19 15.01
C SER A 227 -4.60 2.40 14.97
N LEU A 228 -5.16 2.78 13.82
CA LEU A 228 -6.62 2.98 13.69
C LEU A 228 -7.37 1.65 13.87
N ASN A 229 -6.84 0.56 13.30
CA ASN A 229 -7.43 -0.76 13.44
C ASN A 229 -7.40 -1.25 14.90
N GLU A 230 -6.28 -1.07 15.61
CA GLU A 230 -6.14 -1.47 17.01
C GLU A 230 -7.09 -0.67 17.92
N VAL A 231 -7.14 0.66 17.77
CA VAL A 231 -8.04 1.50 18.57
C VAL A 231 -9.50 1.17 18.29
N ASN A 232 -9.86 0.94 17.02
CA ASN A 232 -11.20 0.50 16.66
C ASN A 232 -11.59 -0.79 17.39
N GLN A 233 -10.71 -1.79 17.45
CA GLN A 233 -10.96 -3.04 18.18
C GLN A 233 -11.09 -2.83 19.68
N ILE A 234 -10.25 -1.97 20.28
CA ILE A 234 -10.32 -1.62 21.70
C ILE A 234 -11.68 -0.99 22.02
N VAL A 235 -12.10 0.00 21.22
CA VAL A 235 -13.34 0.74 21.44
C VAL A 235 -14.58 -0.11 21.12
N ASP A 236 -14.61 -0.87 20.02
CA ASP A 236 -15.70 -1.81 19.68
C ASP A 236 -15.92 -2.83 20.82
N GLY A 237 -14.83 -3.30 21.45
CA GLY A 237 -14.87 -4.30 22.50
C GLY A 237 -15.39 -3.83 23.87
N SER A 238 -15.64 -2.53 24.07
CA SER A 238 -16.01 -1.98 25.39
C SER A 238 -16.91 -0.77 25.31
N THR A 239 -18.13 -0.90 25.85
CA THR A 239 -19.07 0.23 25.99
C THR A 239 -18.55 1.32 26.93
N VAL A 240 -17.64 0.97 27.86
CA VAL A 240 -16.96 1.95 28.71
C VAL A 240 -16.03 2.81 27.86
N TYR A 241 -15.18 2.21 27.04
CA TYR A 241 -14.27 3.00 26.19
C TYR A 241 -15.04 3.83 25.16
N GLN A 242 -16.15 3.32 24.60
CA GLN A 242 -17.03 4.10 23.73
C GLN A 242 -17.60 5.36 24.39
N ALA A 243 -17.83 5.34 25.70
CA ALA A 243 -18.32 6.53 26.42
C ALA A 243 -17.22 7.59 26.67
N HIS A 244 -15.95 7.16 26.68
CA HIS A 244 -14.80 8.02 26.97
C HIS A 244 -14.03 8.48 25.73
N VAL A 245 -14.17 7.79 24.59
CA VAL A 245 -13.69 8.25 23.29
C VAL A 245 -14.79 9.08 22.64
N ALA A 246 -14.64 10.42 22.71
CA ALA A 246 -15.60 11.39 22.17
C ALA A 246 -15.61 11.45 20.64
N GLY A 247 -14.55 10.96 20.01
CA GLY A 247 -14.50 10.71 18.58
C GLY A 247 -13.22 9.98 18.19
N LEU A 248 -13.30 9.15 17.16
CA LEU A 248 -12.20 8.35 16.62
C LEU A 248 -12.05 8.64 15.13
N TYR A 249 -10.91 9.22 14.78
CA TYR A 249 -10.52 9.55 13.42
C TYR A 249 -9.18 8.90 13.08
N GLY A 250 -8.82 8.81 11.81
CA GLY A 250 -7.47 8.42 11.45
C GLY A 250 -7.23 8.13 9.99
N VAL A 251 -6.16 7.40 9.70
CA VAL A 251 -5.76 7.00 8.36
C VAL A 251 -5.96 5.50 8.17
N GLY A 252 -6.48 5.10 7.01
CA GLY A 252 -6.56 3.70 6.60
C GLY A 252 -7.96 3.26 6.20
N SER A 253 -8.06 2.13 5.50
CA SER A 253 -9.33 1.66 4.91
C SER A 253 -9.44 0.14 4.85
N THR A 254 -8.97 -0.57 5.88
CA THR A 254 -9.17 -2.03 5.97
C THR A 254 -10.64 -2.37 6.16
N THR A 255 -11.01 -3.62 5.90
CA THR A 255 -12.37 -4.13 6.18
C THR A 255 -12.80 -3.91 7.63
N SER A 256 -11.88 -4.07 8.59
CA SER A 256 -12.15 -3.82 10.02
C SER A 256 -12.44 -2.34 10.29
N ILE A 257 -11.62 -1.44 9.73
CA ILE A 257 -11.78 0.01 9.84
C ILE A 257 -13.10 0.47 9.19
N LEU A 258 -13.39 0.00 7.98
CA LEU A 258 -14.64 0.31 7.27
C LEU A 258 -15.87 -0.22 8.03
N GLY A 259 -15.75 -1.40 8.64
CA GLY A 259 -16.79 -1.93 9.54
C GLY A 259 -16.98 -1.09 10.80
N GLY A 260 -15.90 -0.56 11.39
CA GLY A 260 -15.95 0.38 12.49
C GLY A 260 -16.60 1.72 12.12
N LEU A 261 -16.35 2.20 10.90
CA LEU A 261 -17.00 3.38 10.33
C LEU A 261 -18.51 3.17 10.15
N ASP A 262 -18.93 2.05 9.58
CA ASP A 262 -20.35 1.74 9.39
C ASP A 262 -21.09 1.57 10.73
N LYS A 263 -20.45 0.94 11.72
CA LYS A 263 -20.98 0.85 13.10
C LYS A 263 -21.07 2.20 13.81
N GLY A 264 -20.32 3.22 13.36
CA GLY A 264 -20.21 4.53 14.01
C GLY A 264 -19.27 4.53 15.21
N ILE A 265 -18.29 3.62 15.24
CA ILE A 265 -17.20 3.60 16.23
C ILE A 265 -16.07 4.51 15.77
N ILE A 266 -15.79 4.51 14.47
CA ILE A 266 -14.93 5.48 13.80
C ILE A 266 -15.85 6.55 13.20
N ASP A 267 -15.55 7.82 13.43
CA ASP A 267 -16.34 8.95 12.95
C ASP A 267 -15.95 9.36 11.52
N GLY A 268 -14.68 9.23 11.18
CA GLY A 268 -14.21 9.37 9.81
C GLY A 268 -12.72 9.13 9.64
N LEU A 269 -12.34 8.86 8.41
CA LEU A 269 -10.99 8.43 8.05
C LEU A 269 -10.51 9.14 6.79
N ALA A 270 -9.20 9.29 6.68
CA ALA A 270 -8.53 9.60 5.43
C ALA A 270 -7.99 8.30 4.81
N ALA A 271 -8.09 8.19 3.49
CA ALA A 271 -7.61 7.03 2.76
C ALA A 271 -7.14 7.42 1.35
N TYR A 272 -6.48 6.48 0.68
CA TYR A 272 -6.04 6.59 -0.72
C TYR A 272 -6.28 5.26 -1.43
N ASN A 273 -6.16 5.25 -2.76
CA ASN A 273 -6.50 4.05 -3.53
C ASN A 273 -5.34 3.06 -3.52
N GLN A 274 -5.36 2.13 -2.56
CA GLN A 274 -4.34 1.08 -2.45
C GLN A 274 -4.30 0.15 -3.68
N PHE A 275 -5.45 -0.08 -4.32
CA PHE A 275 -5.50 -0.86 -5.57
C PHE A 275 -4.70 -0.17 -6.68
N ASP A 276 -4.92 1.14 -6.86
CA ASP A 276 -4.15 1.91 -7.86
C ASP A 276 -2.66 1.94 -7.50
N MET A 277 -2.30 2.05 -6.22
CA MET A 277 -0.91 1.98 -5.77
C MET A 277 -0.26 0.65 -6.16
N GLY A 278 -0.95 -0.47 -5.89
CA GLY A 278 -0.50 -1.82 -6.27
C GLY A 278 -0.34 -1.98 -7.77
N TYR A 279 -1.36 -1.60 -8.54
CA TYR A 279 -1.35 -1.67 -10.00
C TYR A 279 -0.21 -0.83 -10.61
N LEU A 280 -0.09 0.43 -10.15
CA LEU A 280 0.94 1.35 -10.64
C LEU A 280 2.34 0.85 -10.27
N SER A 281 2.55 0.26 -9.09
CA SER A 281 3.87 -0.21 -8.66
C SER A 281 4.43 -1.28 -9.60
N VAL A 282 3.63 -2.28 -9.96
CA VAL A 282 4.02 -3.34 -10.92
C VAL A 282 4.20 -2.76 -12.32
N LYS A 283 3.29 -1.90 -12.76
CA LYS A 283 3.41 -1.23 -14.06
C LYS A 283 4.73 -0.46 -14.18
N ARG A 284 5.11 0.32 -13.16
CA ARG A 284 6.36 1.08 -13.13
C ARG A 284 7.58 0.16 -13.07
N ALA A 285 7.51 -0.93 -12.32
CA ALA A 285 8.56 -1.94 -12.30
C ALA A 285 8.80 -2.52 -13.71
N VAL A 286 7.75 -2.91 -14.43
CA VAL A 286 7.85 -3.43 -15.81
C VAL A 286 8.38 -2.37 -16.78
N GLU A 287 7.86 -1.14 -16.74
CA GLU A 287 8.36 -0.03 -17.56
C GLU A 287 9.87 0.22 -17.33
N ALA A 288 10.32 0.17 -16.06
CA ALA A 288 11.72 0.36 -15.69
C ALA A 288 12.61 -0.78 -16.20
N ILE A 289 12.15 -2.03 -16.13
CA ILE A 289 12.87 -3.20 -16.69
C ILE A 289 13.06 -3.04 -18.20
N GLN A 290 12.04 -2.57 -18.91
CA GLN A 290 12.05 -2.40 -20.37
C GLN A 290 12.85 -1.18 -20.85
N GLY A 291 13.50 -0.45 -19.94
CA GLY A 291 14.39 0.67 -20.27
C GLY A 291 13.72 2.05 -20.25
N SER A 292 12.45 2.16 -19.85
CA SER A 292 11.81 3.45 -19.58
C SER A 292 12.25 3.98 -18.20
N ARG A 293 13.52 4.37 -18.09
CA ARG A 293 14.11 4.94 -16.86
C ARG A 293 13.80 6.43 -16.68
N GLN A 294 12.55 6.82 -16.85
CA GLN A 294 12.15 8.17 -16.46
C GLN A 294 11.89 8.17 -14.97
N ARG A 295 12.70 8.94 -14.21
CA ARG A 295 12.37 9.25 -12.82
C ARG A 295 11.03 9.96 -12.79
N LYS A 296 10.03 9.29 -12.23
CA LYS A 296 8.72 9.86 -11.98
C LYS A 296 8.50 9.85 -10.47
N GLN A 297 7.58 10.70 -10.05
CA GLN A 297 7.04 10.73 -8.72
C GLN A 297 5.53 10.80 -8.93
N THR A 298 4.85 9.76 -8.47
CA THR A 298 3.39 9.67 -8.56
C THR A 298 2.82 9.90 -7.18
N GLN A 299 2.07 10.98 -7.01
CA GLN A 299 1.29 11.22 -5.80
C GLN A 299 -0.14 10.77 -6.05
N LEU A 300 -0.66 9.91 -5.18
CA LEU A 300 -2.05 9.47 -5.18
C LEU A 300 -2.88 10.45 -4.35
N ASP A 301 -4.07 10.76 -4.85
CA ASP A 301 -5.02 11.61 -4.16
C ASP A 301 -5.51 10.95 -2.86
N ALA A 302 -5.51 11.73 -1.79
CA ALA A 302 -6.18 11.38 -0.55
C ALA A 302 -7.66 11.76 -0.61
N VAL A 303 -8.50 10.98 0.08
CA VAL A 303 -9.93 11.25 0.24
C VAL A 303 -10.30 11.15 1.71
N TYR A 304 -11.29 11.94 2.12
CA TYR A 304 -11.89 11.84 3.44
C TYR A 304 -13.25 11.15 3.36
N VAL A 305 -13.45 10.17 4.24
CA VAL A 305 -14.63 9.30 4.23
C VAL A 305 -15.22 9.27 5.63
N ASN A 306 -16.53 9.44 5.70
CA ASN A 306 -17.33 9.32 6.90
C ASN A 306 -18.51 8.38 6.63
N LYS A 307 -19.32 8.11 7.65
CA LYS A 307 -20.49 7.24 7.52
C LYS A 307 -21.51 7.73 6.47
N GLU A 308 -21.58 9.03 6.23
CA GLU A 308 -22.56 9.63 5.31
C GLU A 308 -22.19 9.39 3.84
N ASN A 309 -20.89 9.43 3.52
CA ASN A 309 -20.42 9.34 2.15
C ASN A 309 -19.80 7.98 1.80
N MET A 310 -19.52 7.08 2.75
CA MET A 310 -18.79 5.83 2.49
C MET A 310 -19.42 4.91 1.41
N TRP A 311 -20.73 5.03 1.18
CA TRP A 311 -21.47 4.27 0.16
C TRP A 311 -21.61 5.00 -1.18
N ASP A 312 -20.95 6.15 -1.34
CA ASP A 312 -20.86 6.81 -2.63
C ASP A 312 -20.11 5.91 -3.62
N LYS A 313 -20.62 5.82 -4.85
CA LYS A 313 -20.08 4.92 -5.90
C LYS A 313 -18.58 5.09 -6.17
N GLN A 314 -18.02 6.27 -5.89
CA GLN A 314 -16.59 6.52 -6.07
C GLN A 314 -15.74 5.79 -5.00
N TYR A 315 -16.21 5.73 -3.76
CA TYR A 315 -15.52 5.09 -2.65
C TYR A 315 -15.77 3.58 -2.60
N GLU A 316 -16.97 3.14 -3.02
CA GLU A 316 -17.29 1.73 -3.12
C GLU A 316 -16.28 1.00 -4.04
N LYS A 317 -15.98 1.58 -5.21
CA LYS A 317 -14.98 1.02 -6.13
C LYS A 317 -13.55 1.05 -5.58
N MET A 318 -13.24 2.06 -4.77
CA MET A 318 -11.92 2.28 -4.21
C MET A 318 -11.62 1.30 -3.06
N PHE A 319 -12.61 1.02 -2.22
CA PHE A 319 -12.44 0.15 -1.04
C PHE A 319 -12.84 -1.30 -1.28
N TYR A 320 -13.75 -1.55 -2.23
CA TYR A 320 -14.20 -2.88 -2.62
C TYR A 320 -13.97 -3.10 -4.11
N PRO A 321 -12.70 -3.13 -4.58
CA PRO A 321 -12.42 -3.46 -5.96
C PRO A 321 -12.95 -4.87 -6.26
N ILE A 322 -13.87 -4.93 -7.22
CA ILE A 322 -14.51 -6.16 -7.70
C ILE A 322 -13.46 -6.98 -8.45
N GLU A 323 -13.51 -8.30 -8.26
CA GLU A 323 -12.73 -9.29 -9.03
C GLU A 323 -13.12 -9.32 -10.51
#